data_AF-A0A1V3IZB3-F1
#
_entry.id   AF-A0A1V3IZB3-F1
#
_cell.length_a   1.000
_cell.length_b   1.000
_cell.length_c   1.000
_cell.angle_alpha   90.00
_cell.angle_beta   90.00
_cell.angle_gamma   90.00
#
_symmetry.space_group_name_H-M   'P 1'
#
loop_
_entity.id
_entity.type
_entity.pdbx_description
1 polymer ?
#
loop_
_entity_poly.entity_id
_entity_poly.type
_entity_poly.pdbx_seq_one_letter_code
_entity_poly.pdbx_strand_id
1 'polypeptide(L)'
;MNRELLSITLQMIKPLNDLEHNLSCDIGEVVFTHPLTEMRIEIYKKLECYEWRLVLIEPTNTGVAQKVCKFDSSMCFYSSLNAALRDALLFSFINNF
;
A
#
# COMPACT_ATOMS: atom_id res chain seq x y z
N MET A 1 22.19 -23.40 8.31
CA MET A 1 21.89 -21.95 8.44
C MET A 1 20.38 -21.81 8.38
N ASN A 2 19.73 -21.80 9.55
CA ASN A 2 18.27 -21.72 9.66
C ASN A 2 17.81 -20.37 9.12
N ARG A 3 17.08 -20.39 8.00
CA ARG A 3 16.31 -19.24 7.53
C ARG A 3 15.10 -19.14 8.44
N GLU A 4 15.27 -18.54 9.61
CA GLU A 4 14.14 -17.98 10.32
C GLU A 4 13.58 -16.91 9.39
N LEU A 5 12.50 -17.26 8.68
CA LEU A 5 11.63 -16.27 8.07
C LEU A 5 11.35 -15.28 9.19
N LEU A 6 11.81 -14.04 9.01
CA LEU A 6 11.38 -12.90 9.79
C LEU A 6 9.86 -12.96 9.80
N SER A 7 9.31 -13.48 10.89
CA SER A 7 7.92 -13.32 11.28
C SER A 7 7.75 -11.85 11.63
N ILE A 8 7.87 -10.99 10.61
CA ILE A 8 7.18 -9.73 10.59
C ILE A 8 5.74 -10.18 10.59
N THR A 9 5.15 -10.15 11.79
CA THR A 9 3.72 -10.27 11.98
C THR A 9 3.14 -9.12 11.20
N LEU A 10 2.90 -9.34 9.91
CA LEU A 10 2.06 -8.51 9.07
C LEU A 10 0.66 -8.69 9.65
N GLN A 11 0.41 -8.07 10.82
CA GLN A 11 -0.92 -7.74 11.29
C GLN A 11 -1.46 -6.66 10.35
N MET A 12 -1.56 -6.99 9.07
CA MET A 12 -2.25 -6.15 8.11
C MET A 12 -3.71 -6.43 8.34
N ILE A 13 -4.31 -5.45 8.99
CA ILE A 13 -5.72 -5.40 9.22
C ILE A 13 -6.39 -5.50 7.85
N LYS A 14 -7.33 -6.44 7.79
CA LYS A 14 -8.32 -6.69 6.75
C LYS A 14 -8.65 -5.42 5.95
N PRO A 15 -8.80 -5.49 4.62
CA PRO A 15 -9.18 -4.34 3.80
C PRO A 15 -10.33 -3.59 4.47
N LEU A 16 -10.12 -2.28 4.69
CA LEU A 16 -11.20 -1.37 4.98
C LEU A 16 -12.28 -1.63 3.92
N ASN A 17 -13.45 -2.01 4.41
CA ASN A 17 -14.61 -2.42 3.65
C ASN A 17 -14.74 -1.52 2.40
N ASP A 18 -15.01 -2.10 1.23
CA ASP A 18 -15.21 -1.37 -0.04
C ASP A 18 -16.25 -0.23 0.07
N LEU A 19 -16.99 -0.13 1.18
CA LEU A 19 -17.99 0.88 1.48
C LEU A 19 -17.44 2.17 2.12
N GLU A 20 -16.25 2.19 2.72
CA GLU A 20 -15.64 3.45 3.19
C GLU A 20 -14.90 4.14 2.04
N HIS A 21 -15.70 4.66 1.11
CA HIS A 21 -15.31 5.37 -0.11
C HIS A 21 -14.57 6.70 0.13
N ASN A 22 -14.17 6.99 1.36
CA ASN A 22 -13.51 8.23 1.74
C ASN A 22 -12.37 7.93 2.70
N LEU A 23 -11.28 7.38 2.18
CA LEU A 23 -9.95 7.63 2.77
C LEU A 23 -9.60 9.11 2.53
N SER A 24 -10.33 10.02 3.18
CA SER A 24 -9.85 11.37 3.52
C SER A 24 -8.84 11.25 4.66
N CYS A 25 -7.88 10.35 4.52
CA CYS A 25 -6.75 10.25 5.43
C CYS A 25 -5.73 11.23 4.87
N ASP A 26 -5.44 12.32 5.60
CA ASP A 26 -4.53 13.41 5.22
C ASP A 26 -3.50 12.94 4.18
N ILE A 27 -3.73 13.31 2.92
CA ILE A 27 -3.01 12.74 1.79
C ILE A 27 -1.58 13.26 1.89
N GLY A 28 -0.70 12.45 2.50
CA GLY A 28 0.74 12.63 2.35
C GLY A 28 1.10 12.69 0.87
N GLU A 29 2.24 13.28 0.54
CA GLU A 29 2.68 13.33 -0.85
C GLU A 29 3.10 11.92 -1.31
N VAL A 30 2.67 11.51 -2.50
CA VAL A 30 3.19 10.28 -3.13
C VAL A 30 4.62 10.54 -3.57
N VAL A 31 5.57 9.92 -2.88
CA VAL A 31 7.01 10.09 -3.12
C VAL A 31 7.61 8.96 -3.95
N PHE A 32 6.89 7.85 -4.13
CA PHE A 32 7.32 6.73 -4.96
C PHE A 32 6.15 5.91 -5.48
N THR A 33 6.29 5.35 -6.68
CA THR A 33 5.32 4.43 -7.29
C THR A 33 6.00 3.25 -7.94
N HIS A 34 5.45 2.04 -7.78
CA HIS A 34 5.92 0.83 -8.46
C HIS A 34 4.74 0.11 -9.13
N PRO A 35 4.82 -0.22 -10.43
CA PRO A 35 3.78 -0.98 -11.09
C PRO A 35 3.76 -2.44 -10.61
N LEU A 36 2.57 -3.02 -10.51
CA LEU A 36 2.32 -4.47 -10.40
C LEU A 36 1.44 -4.89 -11.60
N THR A 37 1.01 -6.15 -11.64
CA THR A 37 0.25 -6.70 -12.79
C THR A 37 -1.08 -5.97 -12.99
N GLU A 38 -1.87 -5.89 -11.92
CA GLU A 38 -3.19 -5.25 -11.93
C GLU A 38 -3.21 -3.97 -11.10
N MET A 39 -2.30 -3.83 -10.14
CA MET A 39 -2.25 -2.72 -9.20
C MET A 39 -0.96 -1.91 -9.34
N ARG A 40 -0.80 -0.89 -8.51
CA ARG A 40 0.51 -0.26 -8.26
C ARG A 40 0.70 -0.05 -6.77
N ILE A 41 1.94 -0.20 -6.33
CA ILE A 41 2.37 0.24 -5.01
C ILE A 41 2.58 1.75 -5.10
N GLU A 42 2.06 2.47 -4.12
CA GLU A 42 2.41 3.86 -3.88
C GLU A 42 2.96 4.02 -2.47
N ILE A 43 4.00 4.83 -2.34
CA ILE A 43 4.56 5.21 -1.03
C ILE A 43 4.29 6.69 -0.81
N TYR A 44 3.65 6.96 0.31
CA TYR A 44 3.26 8.27 0.78
C TYR A 44 4.22 8.73 1.86
N LYS A 45 4.62 10.00 1.81
CA LYS A 45 5.33 10.66 2.91
C LYS A 45 4.35 11.50 3.71
N LYS A 46 4.21 11.20 5.00
CA LYS A 46 3.39 11.97 5.95
C LYS A 46 4.29 12.44 7.10
N LEU A 47 4.47 13.75 7.22
CA LEU A 47 5.42 14.37 8.15
C LEU A 47 6.83 13.80 7.92
N GLU A 48 7.34 12.99 8.85
CA GLU A 48 8.66 12.34 8.82
C GLU A 48 8.58 10.82 8.69
N CYS A 49 7.40 10.29 8.34
CA CYS A 49 7.15 8.87 8.16
C CYS A 49 6.72 8.54 6.73
N TYR A 50 6.84 7.27 6.37
CA TYR A 50 6.38 6.71 5.12
C TYR A 50 5.29 5.67 5.37
N GLU A 51 4.32 5.59 4.46
CA GLU A 51 3.28 4.57 4.40
C GLU A 51 3.23 4.02 2.97
N TRP A 52 2.90 2.74 2.80
CA TRP A 52 2.65 2.19 1.47
C TRP A 52 1.17 1.81 1.29
N ARG A 53 0.70 1.86 0.04
CA ARG A 53 -0.63 1.40 -0.37
C ARG A 53 -0.55 0.64 -1.68
N LEU A 54 -1.33 -0.44 -1.83
CA LEU A 54 -1.65 -0.98 -3.14
C LEU A 54 -2.93 -0.35 -3.64
N VAL A 55 -2.85 0.25 -4.82
CA VAL A 55 -3.97 0.94 -5.45
C VAL A 55 -4.25 0.35 -6.83
N LEU A 56 -5.53 0.19 -7.12
CA LEU A 56 -6.05 -0.18 -8.43
C LEU A 56 -6.61 1.08 -9.10
N ILE A 57 -6.36 1.24 -10.40
CA ILE A 57 -6.98 2.30 -11.19
C ILE A 57 -8.12 1.66 -11.98
N GLU A 58 -9.34 1.87 -11.52
CA GLU A 58 -10.54 1.30 -12.13
C GLU A 58 -11.15 2.32 -13.12
N PRO A 59 -11.50 1.92 -14.35
CA PRO A 59 -12.27 2.76 -15.24
C PRO A 59 -13.71 2.87 -14.71
N THR A 60 -14.21 4.10 -14.55
CA THR A 60 -15.62 4.31 -14.18
C THR A 60 -16.49 4.48 -15.42
N ASN A 61 -17.78 4.20 -15.28
CA ASN A 61 -18.78 4.37 -16.35
C ASN A 61 -18.92 5.82 -16.85
N THR A 62 -18.37 6.79 -16.13
CA THR A 62 -18.33 8.22 -16.53
C THR A 62 -17.07 8.58 -17.31
N GLY A 63 -16.18 7.60 -17.58
CA GLY A 63 -14.94 7.79 -18.34
C GLY A 63 -13.77 8.37 -17.54
N VAL A 64 -13.97 8.69 -16.26
CA VAL A 64 -12.91 9.17 -15.36
C VAL A 64 -12.31 7.98 -14.63
N ALA A 65 -11.01 7.75 -14.77
CA ALA A 65 -10.33 6.69 -14.02
C ALA A 65 -10.36 7.02 -12.52
N GLN A 66 -10.83 6.07 -11.71
CA GLN A 66 -10.88 6.19 -10.26
C GLN A 66 -9.75 5.38 -9.63
N LYS A 67 -9.10 5.97 -8.64
CA LYS A 67 -8.09 5.28 -7.84
C LYS A 67 -8.76 4.65 -6.61
N VAL A 68 -8.59 3.35 -6.47
CA VAL A 68 -9.16 2.54 -5.38
C VAL A 68 -8.03 1.95 -4.56
N CYS A 69 -7.99 2.25 -3.27
CA CYS A 69 -7.02 1.64 -2.35
C CYS A 69 -7.51 0.24 -1.96
N LYS A 70 -6.74 -0.80 -2.31
CA LYS A 70 -7.08 -2.19 -1.98
C LYS A 70 -6.40 -2.65 -0.69
N PHE A 71 -5.17 -2.20 -0.45
CA PHE A 71 -4.41 -2.49 0.76
C PHE A 71 -3.58 -1.28 1.18
N ASP A 72 -3.36 -1.12 2.48
CA ASP A 72 -2.49 -0.08 3.02
C ASP A 72 -1.70 -0.56 4.24
N SER A 73 -0.68 0.24 4.59
CA SER A 73 0.10 0.09 5.80
C SER A 73 -0.41 0.99 6.93
N SER A 74 -1.70 1.32 7.03
CA SER A 74 -2.24 2.33 7.96
C SER A 74 -1.86 2.14 9.43
N MET A 75 -1.55 0.89 9.84
CA MET A 75 -1.10 0.56 11.19
C MET A 75 0.44 0.48 11.33
N CYS A 76 1.18 0.80 10.28
CA CYS A 76 2.62 0.64 10.16
C CYS A 76 3.25 1.87 9.50
N PHE A 77 3.89 2.71 10.32
CA PHE A 77 4.65 3.87 9.85
C PHE A 77 6.13 3.50 9.73
N TYR A 78 6.72 3.82 8.59
CA TYR A 78 8.12 3.53 8.30
C TYR A 78 8.95 4.80 8.46
N SER A 79 10.13 4.71 9.09
CA SER A 79 11.09 5.82 9.15
C SER A 79 11.89 6.00 7.85
N SER A 80 11.75 5.09 6.88
CA SER A 80 12.45 5.17 5.60
C SER A 80 11.60 4.68 4.43
N LEU A 81 11.78 5.34 3.28
CA LEU A 81 11.19 4.96 2.00
C LEU A 81 11.53 3.51 1.64
N ASN A 82 12.79 3.11 1.84
CA ASN A 82 13.26 1.77 1.49
C ASN A 82 12.62 0.67 2.35
N ALA A 83 12.36 0.94 3.64
CA ALA A 83 11.66 -0.01 4.49
C ALA A 83 10.19 -0.17 4.06
N ALA A 84 9.51 0.94 3.78
CA ALA A 84 8.14 0.91 3.24
C ALA A 84 8.08 0.13 1.92
N LEU A 85 9.00 0.40 1.00
CA LEU A 85 9.04 -0.28 -0.31
C LEU A 85 9.31 -1.77 -0.18
N ARG A 86 10.31 -2.15 0.63
CA ARG A 86 10.67 -3.55 0.84
C ARG A 86 9.48 -4.34 1.36
N ASP A 87 8.79 -3.82 2.36
CA ASP A 87 7.65 -4.50 2.96
C ASP A 87 6.45 -4.56 1.99
N ALA A 88 6.20 -3.50 1.22
CA ALA A 88 5.16 -3.49 0.18
C ALA A 88 5.44 -4.53 -0.92
N LEU A 89 6.70 -4.64 -1.36
CA LEU A 89 7.12 -5.64 -2.36
C LEU A 89 7.02 -7.05 -1.79
N LEU A 90 7.45 -7.26 -0.54
CA LEU A 90 7.35 -8.55 0.12
C LEU A 90 5.89 -8.98 0.27
N PHE A 91 5.01 -8.05 0.66
CA PHE A 91 3.58 -8.29 0.72
C PHE A 91 3.01 -8.69 -0.64
N SER A 92 3.31 -7.90 -1.67
CA SER A 92 2.82 -8.15 -3.04
C SER A 92 3.31 -9.50 -3.56
N PHE A 93 4.57 -9.84 -3.31
CA PHE A 93 5.17 -11.11 -3.69
C PHE A 93 4.50 -12.30 -2.97
N ILE A 94 4.30 -12.21 -1.65
CA ILE A 94 3.66 -13.29 -0.88
C ILE A 94 2.21 -13.53 -1.34
N ASN A 95 1.51 -12.49 -1.79
CA ASN A 95 0.11 -12.57 -2.20
C ASN A 95 -0.09 -12.73 -3.72
N ASN A 96 0.99 -12.77 -4.50
CA ASN A 96 0.99 -12.92 -5.97
C ASN A 96 0.17 -11.84 -6.71
N PHE A 97 0.37 -10.56 -6.36
CA PHE A 97 -0.17 -9.41 -7.10
C PHE A 97 0.74 -8.94 -8.25
#